data_AF-A0A561UR34-F1
#
_entry.id   AF-A0A561UR34-F1
#
_cell.length_a   1.000
_cell.length_b   1.000
_cell.length_c   1.000
_cell.angle_alpha   90.00
_cell.angle_beta   90.00
_cell.angle_gamma   90.00
#
_symmetry.space_group_name_H-M   'P 1'
#
loop_
_entity.id
_entity.type
_entity.pdbx_description
1 polymer ?
#
loop_
_entity_poly.entity_id
_entity_poly.type
_entity_poly.pdbx_seq_one_letter_code
_entity_poly.pdbx_strand_id
1 'polypeptide(L)' 'MEDAVAGVEAGRDGHFGLVVGVDRAATFATRTRLLRHGADLVVDDLAELLSPRD' A
#
# COMPACT_ATOMS: atom_id res chain seq x y z
N MET A 1 -0.86 -16.63 -4.40
CA MET A 1 -0.26 -15.44 -3.75
C MET A 1 -0.13 -14.39 -4.83
N GLU A 2 -0.72 -13.22 -4.64
CA GLU A 2 -0.72 -12.13 -5.62
C GLU A 2 0.42 -11.13 -5.30
N ASP A 3 1.04 -10.54 -6.32
CA ASP A 3 2.09 -9.52 -6.12
C ASP A 3 1.44 -8.24 -5.59
N ALA A 4 1.96 -7.72 -4.47
CA ALA A 4 1.48 -6.48 -3.87
C ALA A 4 1.55 -5.30 -4.85
N VAL A 5 2.47 -5.32 -5.81
CA VAL A 5 2.56 -4.31 -6.87
C VAL A 5 1.39 -4.39 -7.84
N ALA A 6 1.00 -5.59 -8.28
CA ALA A 6 -0.09 -5.76 -9.24
C ALA A 6 -1.42 -5.24 -8.68
N GLY A 7 -1.69 -5.49 -7.40
CA GLY A 7 -2.88 -4.95 -6.73
C GLY A 7 -2.86 -3.42 -6.61
N VAL A 8 -1.70 -2.83 -6.34
CA VAL A 8 -1.53 -1.38 -6.28
C VAL A 8 -1.71 -0.73 -7.67
N GLU A 9 -1.09 -1.30 -8.71
CA GLU A 9 -1.26 -0.83 -10.10
C GLU A 9 -2.72 -0.89 -10.53
N ALA A 10 -3.40 -2.00 -10.23
CA ALA A 10 -4.82 -2.15 -10.52
C ALA A 10 -5.69 -1.11 -9.79
N GLY A 11 -5.39 -0.79 -8.53
CA GLY A 11 -6.10 0.24 -7.78
C GLY A 11 -5.93 1.64 -8.39
N ARG A 12 -4.70 1.97 -8.81
CA ARG A 12 -4.38 3.22 -9.50
C ARG A 12 -5.08 3.32 -10.85
N ASP A 13 -4.99 2.27 -11.68
CA ASP A 13 -5.61 2.23 -13.01
C ASP A 13 -7.14 2.19 -12.92
N GLY A 14 -7.68 1.64 -11.84
CA GLY A 14 -9.11 1.68 -11.50
C GLY A 14 -9.58 3.03 -10.95
N HIS A 15 -8.69 4.02 -10.82
CA HIS A 15 -8.98 5.35 -10.29
C HIS A 15 -9.61 5.34 -8.88
N PHE A 16 -9.12 4.46 -8.00
CA PHE A 16 -9.57 4.44 -6.61
C PHE A 16 -9.18 5.76 -5.92
N GLY A 17 -10.02 6.24 -5.01
CA GLY A 17 -9.77 7.52 -4.31
C GLY A 17 -8.60 7.49 -3.33
N LEU A 18 -8.14 6.31 -2.94
CA LEU A 18 -6.95 6.08 -2.12
C LEU A 18 -6.44 4.65 -2.36
N VAL A 19 -5.16 4.51 -2.67
CA VAL A 19 -4.48 3.22 -2.82
C VAL A 19 -3.46 3.06 -1.70
N VAL A 20 -3.70 2.11 -0.78
CA VAL A 20 -2.80 1.81 0.33
C VAL A 20 -2.01 0.54 0.06
N GLY A 21 -0.69 0.65 -0.06
CA GLY A 21 0.22 -0.49 -0.11
C GLY A 21 0.57 -0.98 1.30
N VAL A 22 0.74 -2.29 1.48
CA VAL A 22 1.19 -2.89 2.75
C VAL A 22 2.58 -3.50 2.57
N ASP A 23 3.61 -2.90 3.18
CA ASP A 23 4.98 -3.39 3.16
C ASP A 23 5.23 -4.44 4.25
N ARG A 24 4.83 -5.68 3.96
CA ARG A 24 5.07 -6.83 4.87
C ARG A 24 6.54 -7.20 5.04
N ALA A 25 7.42 -6.71 4.15
CA ALA A 25 8.85 -6.95 4.26
C ALA A 25 9.53 -5.91 5.18
N ALA A 26 8.84 -4.80 5.48
CA ALA A 26 9.35 -3.67 6.26
C ALA A 26 10.73 -3.18 5.78
N THR A 27 10.89 -3.03 4.46
CA THR A 27 12.17 -2.59 3.86
C THR A 27 11.98 -1.35 3.01
N PHE A 28 12.98 -0.47 3.01
CA PHE A 28 12.96 0.71 2.16
C PHE A 28 12.75 0.37 0.67
N ALA A 29 13.32 -0.74 0.20
CA ALA A 29 13.19 -1.17 -1.19
C ALA A 29 11.74 -1.53 -1.55
N THR A 30 11.08 -2.34 -0.73
CA THR A 30 9.68 -2.73 -0.95
C THR A 30 8.75 -1.53 -0.85
N ARG A 31 8.90 -0.70 0.19
CA ARG A 31 8.15 0.55 0.33
C ARG A 31 8.26 1.45 -0.90
N THR A 32 9.49 1.70 -1.36
CA THR A 32 9.71 2.56 -2.54
C THR A 32 9.15 1.94 -3.81
N ARG A 33 9.16 0.60 -3.93
CA ARG A 33 8.52 -0.09 -5.06
C ARG A 33 7.02 0.16 -5.05
N LEU A 34 6.31 -0.07 -3.95
CA LEU A 34 4.86 0.15 -3.86
C LEU A 34 4.47 1.60 -4.19
N LEU A 35 5.19 2.59 -3.65
CA LEU A 35 4.96 4.01 -3.97
C LEU A 35 5.15 4.31 -5.47
N ARG A 36 6.23 3.81 -6.08
CA ARG A 36 6.50 4.03 -7.52
C ARG A 36 5.41 3.45 -8.43
N HIS A 37 4.77 2.36 -8.00
CA HIS A 37 3.77 1.66 -8.80
C HIS A 37 2.32 2.12 -8.56
N GLY A 38 2.09 3.05 -7.63
CA GLY A 38 0.78 3.71 -7.50
C GLY A 38 0.17 3.72 -6.12
N ALA A 39 0.88 3.30 -5.08
CA ALA A 39 0.39 3.47 -3.72
C ALA A 39 0.51 4.95 -3.33
N ASP A 40 -0.57 5.54 -2.82
CA ASP A 40 -0.58 6.88 -2.26
C ASP A 40 0.04 6.89 -0.86
N LEU A 41 -0.21 5.81 -0.11
CA LEU A 41 0.32 5.57 1.22
C LEU A 41 0.84 4.14 1.29
N VAL A 42 1.95 3.95 2.00
CA VAL A 42 2.43 2.62 2.37
C VAL A 42 2.50 2.52 3.88
N VAL A 43 1.91 1.48 4.43
CA VAL A 43 1.97 1.11 5.86
C VAL A 43 2.64 -0.26 5.99
N ASP A 44 3.18 -0.56 7.16
CA ASP A 44 3.77 -1.87 7.42
C ASP A 44 2.68 -2.85 7.89
N ASP A 45 1.64 -2.32 8.55
CA ASP A 45 0.43 -3.04 8.94
C ASP A 45 -0.84 -2.18 8.79
N LEU A 46 -1.98 -2.80 8.46
CA LEU A 46 -3.25 -2.08 8.30
C LEU A 46 -3.79 -1.49 9.61
N ALA A 47 -3.35 -2.01 10.76
CA ALA A 47 -3.71 -1.46 12.07
C ALA A 47 -3.21 -0.02 12.26
N GLU A 48 -2.18 0.42 11.53
CA GLU A 48 -1.72 1.81 11.54
C GLU A 48 -2.78 2.80 11.05
N LEU A 49 -3.76 2.34 10.27
CA LEU A 49 -4.87 3.16 9.78
C LEU A 49 -6.01 3.29 10.80
N LEU A 50 -5.97 2.54 11.90
CA LEU A 50 -7.00 2.57 12.91
C LEU A 50 -6.72 3.73 13.87
N SER A 51 -7.68 4.64 13.99
CA SER A 51 -7.71 5.61 15.09
C SER A 51 -8.04 4.87 16.40
N PRO A 52 -7.44 5.24 17.54
CA PRO A 52 -7.94 4.82 18.84
C PRO A 52 -9.43 5.17 18.93
N ARG A 53 -10.29 4.21 19.32
CA ARG A 53 -11.67 4.53 19.67
C ARG A 53 -11.67 5.11 21.09
N ASP A 54 -12.27 6.28 21.24
CA ASP A 54 -12.64 6.85 22.54
C ASP A 54 -13.61 5.95 23.30
#